data_AF-L0IP96-F1
#
_entry.id   AF-L0IP96-F1
#
_cell.length_a   1.000
_cell.length_b   1.000
_cell.length_c   1.000
_cell.angle_alpha   90.00
_cell.angle_beta   90.00
_cell.angle_gamma   90.00
#
_symmetry.space_group_name_H-M   'P 1'
#
loop_
_entity.id
_entity.type
_entity.pdbx_description
1 polymer ?
#
loop_
_entity_poly.entity_id
_entity_poly.type
_entity_poly.pdbx_seq_one_letter_code
_entity_poly.pdbx_strand_id
1 'polypeptide(L)'
;MTLAPDIRDAHRDAVAGPTRAPAPRNARKPAIDDRPVEFWPTSAIRAALETDDLTVWQRIVVAIKRDPYGRTARQVEEVLETARPYGVSKALSEVLIRTREHLEANERAEVGRHVQALLERSGLGPNEFASRIGVPGEDFKAYLEGTTSPPASLMIRMRRLSDRFAKIRDQRH
;
A
#
# COMPACT_ATOMS: atom_id res chain seq x y z
N MET A 1 -6.92 -21.94 95.46
CA MET A 1 -7.79 -20.97 94.73
C MET A 1 -7.15 -19.61 94.88
N THR A 2 -6.89 -18.75 93.90
CA THR A 2 -7.07 -18.73 92.46
C THR A 2 -6.44 -17.39 92.03
N LEU A 3 -5.60 -17.43 90.99
CA LEU A 3 -5.23 -16.37 90.04
C LEU A 3 -4.48 -15.10 90.52
N ALA A 4 -3.24 -15.01 90.03
CA ALA A 4 -2.45 -13.79 89.88
C ALA A 4 -2.99 -12.93 88.72
N PRO A 5 -2.80 -11.59 88.74
CA PRO A 5 -3.09 -10.76 87.58
C PRO A 5 -1.83 -10.42 86.76
N ASP A 6 -2.10 -10.35 85.46
CA ASP A 6 -1.37 -9.93 84.27
C ASP A 6 -0.15 -8.98 84.34
N ILE A 7 0.92 -9.46 83.70
CA ILE A 7 1.70 -8.89 82.58
C ILE A 7 1.54 -7.39 82.26
N ARG A 8 2.68 -6.66 82.30
CA ARG A 8 2.93 -5.45 81.50
C ARG A 8 4.36 -5.40 80.95
N ASP A 9 4.43 -5.49 79.61
CA ASP A 9 5.23 -4.73 78.64
C ASP A 9 6.68 -4.32 78.94
N ALA A 10 7.60 -4.74 78.07
CA ALA A 10 8.06 -3.85 76.97
C ALA A 10 9.09 -4.56 76.07
N HIS A 11 8.63 -5.48 75.22
CA HIS A 11 9.36 -5.81 73.99
C HIS A 11 9.05 -4.70 72.97
N ARG A 12 10.10 -4.02 72.49
CA ARG A 12 10.00 -3.01 71.42
C ARG A 12 9.51 -3.68 70.14
N ASP A 13 8.25 -3.44 69.80
CA ASP A 13 7.73 -3.69 68.47
C ASP A 13 8.32 -2.69 67.47
N ALA A 14 8.98 -3.25 66.46
CA ALA A 14 9.44 -2.53 65.28
C ALA A 14 8.21 -2.11 64.46
N VAL A 15 7.99 -0.80 64.37
CA VAL A 15 6.97 -0.20 63.51
C VAL A 15 7.36 -0.43 62.04
N ALA A 16 6.75 -1.44 61.42
CA ALA A 16 6.74 -1.61 59.98
C ALA A 16 5.82 -0.55 59.36
N GLY A 17 6.42 0.50 58.78
CA GLY A 17 5.70 1.47 57.98
C GLY A 17 5.12 0.83 56.71
N PRO A 18 3.98 1.33 56.19
CA PRO A 18 3.31 0.70 55.05
C PRO A 18 4.17 0.80 53.78
N THR A 19 4.48 -0.36 53.22
CA THR A 19 5.16 -0.52 51.93
C THR A 19 4.38 0.21 50.84
N ARG A 20 4.88 1.38 50.45
CA ARG A 20 4.39 2.18 49.33
C ARG A 20 4.40 1.31 48.07
N ALA A 21 3.21 1.02 47.55
CA ALA A 21 3.03 0.30 46.29
C ALA A 21 3.87 0.98 45.19
N PRO A 22 4.62 0.22 44.37
CA PRO A 22 5.38 0.81 43.29
C PRO A 22 4.41 1.50 42.33
N ALA A 23 4.71 2.77 42.02
CA ALA A 23 3.97 3.56 41.04
C ALA A 23 3.83 2.77 39.72
N PRO A 24 2.70 2.89 38.99
CA PRO A 24 2.55 2.23 37.71
C PRO A 24 3.72 2.64 36.82
N ARG A 25 4.57 1.65 36.46
CA ARG A 25 5.66 1.85 35.50
C ARG A 25 5.03 2.51 34.29
N ASN A 26 5.50 3.73 33.98
CA ASN A 26 5.21 4.45 32.74
C ASN A 26 4.94 3.44 31.64
N ALA A 27 3.72 3.42 31.12
CA ALA A 27 3.35 2.64 29.96
C ALA A 27 4.44 2.90 28.92
N ARG A 28 5.31 1.91 28.70
CA ARG A 28 6.43 2.03 27.76
C ARG A 28 5.78 2.45 26.45
N LYS A 29 6.12 3.65 25.98
CA LYS A 29 5.81 4.11 24.62
C LYS A 29 6.09 2.92 23.70
N PRO A 30 5.12 2.44 22.89
CA PRO A 30 5.36 1.26 22.06
C PRO A 30 6.62 1.55 21.26
N ALA A 31 7.65 0.73 21.47
CA ALA A 31 8.89 0.89 20.76
C ALA A 31 8.56 0.75 19.27
N ILE A 32 8.84 1.80 18.51
CA ILE A 32 8.77 1.74 17.05
C ILE A 32 9.64 0.56 16.64
N ASP A 33 9.08 -0.35 15.87
CA ASP A 33 9.73 -1.59 15.50
C ASP A 33 10.89 -1.28 14.54
N ASP A 34 12.13 -1.57 14.94
CA ASP A 34 13.32 -1.29 14.12
C ASP A 34 13.36 -2.12 12.83
N ARG A 35 12.54 -3.18 12.73
CA ARG A 35 12.44 -4.03 11.53
C ARG A 35 11.93 -3.23 10.33
N PRO A 36 12.21 -3.67 9.08
CA PRO A 36 11.59 -3.07 7.89
C PRO A 36 10.05 -3.08 8.01
N VAL A 37 9.39 -2.03 7.48
CA VAL A 37 7.94 -1.79 7.65
C VAL A 37 7.12 -2.94 7.07
N GLU A 38 7.66 -3.66 6.09
CA GLU A 38 7.07 -4.84 5.47
C GLU A 38 6.79 -5.97 6.47
N PHE A 39 7.47 -5.98 7.62
CA PHE A 39 7.30 -6.98 8.68
C PHE A 39 6.50 -6.48 9.89
N TRP A 40 5.99 -5.25 9.85
CA TRP A 40 5.26 -4.68 10.97
C TRP A 40 3.86 -5.31 11.10
N PRO A 41 3.40 -5.60 12.33
CA PRO A 41 2.00 -5.90 12.55
C PRO A 41 1.12 -4.66 12.36
N THR A 42 -0.17 -4.85 12.07
CA THR A 42 -1.12 -3.73 11.89
C THR A 42 -1.18 -2.82 13.12
N SER A 43 -1.01 -3.37 14.32
CA SER A 43 -0.93 -2.59 15.57
C SER A 43 0.28 -1.65 15.63
N ALA A 44 1.43 -2.04 15.06
CA ALA A 44 2.61 -1.18 14.98
C ALA A 44 2.40 -0.04 13.97
N ILE A 45 1.73 -0.33 12.84
CA ILE A 45 1.30 0.70 11.88
C ILE A 45 0.37 1.70 12.57
N ARG A 46 -0.64 1.23 13.31
CA ARG A 46 -1.54 2.10 14.09
C ARG A 46 -0.79 3.01 15.06
N ALA A 47 0.10 2.43 15.87
CA ALA A 47 0.90 3.20 16.83
C ALA A 47 1.81 4.23 16.14
N ALA A 48 2.35 3.89 14.96
CA ALA A 48 3.15 4.80 14.15
C ALA A 48 2.34 5.97 13.57
N LEU A 49 1.07 5.77 13.23
CA LEU A 49 0.19 6.86 12.76
C LEU A 49 -0.30 7.75 13.90
N GLU A 50 -0.35 7.23 15.12
CA GLU A 50 -0.62 7.99 16.35
C GLU A 50 0.56 8.84 16.80
N THR A 51 1.77 8.48 16.38
CA THR A 51 3.00 9.17 16.76
C THR A 51 3.40 10.20 15.69
N ASP A 52 3.80 11.39 16.11
CA ASP A 52 4.31 12.48 15.24
C ASP A 52 5.77 12.24 14.82
N ASP A 53 6.07 11.06 14.24
CA ASP A 53 7.41 10.72 13.77
C ASP A 53 7.49 10.69 12.24
N LEU A 54 8.01 11.78 11.67
CA LEU A 54 8.19 11.96 10.24
C LEU A 54 9.08 10.89 9.60
N THR A 55 10.08 10.38 10.32
CA THR A 55 11.00 9.38 9.76
C THR A 55 10.29 8.04 9.57
N VAL A 56 9.41 7.68 10.50
CA VAL A 56 8.57 6.48 10.40
C VAL A 56 7.55 6.63 9.26
N TRP A 57 6.92 7.80 9.15
CA TRP A 57 5.98 8.05 8.05
C TRP A 57 6.66 7.97 6.68
N GLN A 58 7.88 8.49 6.54
CA GLN A 58 8.66 8.35 5.32
C GLN A 58 8.91 6.88 4.97
N ARG A 59 9.23 6.03 5.95
CA ARG A 59 9.41 4.58 5.72
C ARG A 59 8.13 3.91 5.25
N ILE A 60 6.99 4.26 5.83
CA ILE A 60 5.67 3.76 5.40
C ILE A 60 5.38 4.21 3.96
N VAL A 61 5.60 5.48 3.64
CA VAL A 61 5.40 6.02 2.29
C VAL A 61 6.31 5.33 1.27
N VAL A 62 7.58 5.07 1.60
CA VAL A 62 8.51 4.35 0.73
C VAL A 62 8.02 2.92 0.47
N ALA A 63 7.55 2.22 1.50
CA ALA A 63 6.98 0.88 1.35
C ALA A 63 5.72 0.88 0.46
N ILE A 64 4.82 1.87 0.63
CA ILE A 64 3.63 2.04 -0.22
C ILE A 64 4.02 2.32 -1.68
N LYS A 65 4.99 3.21 -1.90
CA LYS A 65 5.48 3.53 -3.25
C LYS A 65 6.11 2.34 -3.96
N ARG A 66 6.70 1.41 -3.20
CA ARG A 66 7.28 0.18 -3.73
C ARG A 66 6.21 -0.85 -4.12
N ASP A 67 5.15 -0.98 -3.31
CA ASP A 67 4.06 -1.92 -3.56
C ASP A 67 2.71 -1.32 -3.11
N PRO A 68 1.97 -0.65 -4.02
CA PRO A 68 0.74 0.09 -3.69
C PRO A 68 -0.47 -0.80 -3.34
N TYR A 69 -0.38 -2.10 -3.67
CA TYR A 69 -1.38 -3.11 -3.33
C TYR A 69 -0.86 -4.14 -2.32
N GLY A 70 0.38 -3.97 -1.87
CA GLY A 70 1.07 -4.84 -0.95
C GLY A 70 0.55 -4.78 0.47
N ARG A 71 1.15 -5.63 1.32
CA ARG A 71 0.75 -5.81 2.72
C ARG A 71 0.70 -4.50 3.49
N THR A 72 1.75 -3.68 3.42
CA THR A 72 1.83 -2.41 4.15
C THR A 72 0.74 -1.43 3.70
N ALA A 73 0.46 -1.34 2.40
CA ALA A 73 -0.61 -0.49 1.88
C ALA A 73 -1.98 -0.94 2.44
N ARG A 74 -2.27 -2.25 2.46
CA ARG A 74 -3.51 -2.80 3.03
C ARG A 74 -3.64 -2.55 4.54
N GLN A 75 -2.56 -2.71 5.29
CA GLN A 75 -2.55 -2.41 6.73
C GLN A 75 -2.80 -0.93 7.01
N VAL A 76 -2.25 -0.03 6.18
CA VAL A 76 -2.51 1.41 6.31
C VAL A 76 -3.96 1.72 5.99
N GLU A 77 -4.55 1.15 4.92
CA GLU A 77 -5.99 1.28 4.63
C GLU A 77 -6.86 0.86 5.82
N GLU A 78 -6.63 -0.32 6.38
CA GLU A 78 -7.37 -0.85 7.53
C GLU A 78 -7.29 0.10 8.74
N VAL A 79 -6.10 0.66 9.00
CA VAL A 79 -5.92 1.62 10.09
C VAL A 79 -6.65 2.93 9.81
N LEU A 80 -6.60 3.43 8.57
CA LEU A 80 -7.27 4.67 8.17
C LEU A 80 -8.81 4.55 8.20
N GLU A 81 -9.36 3.37 7.90
CA GLU A 81 -10.81 3.10 7.98
C GLU A 81 -11.33 3.03 9.42
N THR A 82 -10.52 2.51 10.34
CA THR A 82 -10.97 2.17 11.71
C THR A 82 -10.62 3.22 12.77
N ALA A 83 -9.76 4.19 12.45
CA ALA A 83 -9.25 5.14 13.42
C ALA A 83 -9.92 6.53 13.39
N ARG A 84 -9.83 7.25 14.51
CA ARG A 84 -10.12 8.70 14.53
C ARG A 84 -9.16 9.44 13.58
N PRO A 85 -9.51 10.62 13.06
CA PRO A 85 -8.63 11.34 12.13
C PRO A 85 -7.29 11.65 12.81
N TYR A 86 -6.22 10.95 12.39
CA TYR A 86 -4.86 11.33 12.73
C TYR A 86 -4.47 12.52 11.84
N GLY A 87 -3.58 13.40 12.33
CA GLY A 87 -3.14 14.56 11.56
C GLY A 87 -2.57 14.20 10.18
N VAL A 88 -2.03 12.98 10.05
CA VAL A 88 -1.46 12.43 8.81
C VAL A 88 -2.37 11.53 8.01
N SER A 89 -3.56 11.17 8.52
CA SER A 89 -4.46 10.23 7.83
C SER A 89 -4.77 10.68 6.41
N LYS A 90 -5.13 11.95 6.24
CA LYS A 90 -5.44 12.53 4.92
C LYS A 90 -4.24 12.47 3.98
N ALA A 91 -3.04 12.78 4.47
CA ALA A 91 -1.83 12.76 3.65
C ALA A 91 -1.49 11.33 3.18
N LEU A 92 -1.63 10.34 4.06
CA LEU A 92 -1.38 8.93 3.69
C LEU A 92 -2.44 8.37 2.75
N SER A 93 -3.72 8.74 2.93
CA SER A 93 -4.77 8.43 1.94
C SER A 93 -4.42 9.00 0.56
N GLU A 94 -3.98 10.26 0.49
CA GLU A 94 -3.56 10.90 -0.77
C GLU A 94 -2.34 10.20 -1.38
N VAL A 95 -1.37 9.77 -0.57
CA VAL A 95 -0.23 8.99 -1.06
C VAL A 95 -0.69 7.68 -1.67
N LEU A 96 -1.60 6.94 -1.02
CA LEU A 96 -2.13 5.67 -1.55
C LEU A 96 -2.83 5.87 -2.90
N ILE A 97 -3.72 6.86 -2.98
CA ILE A 97 -4.47 7.17 -4.21
C ILE A 97 -3.51 7.52 -5.34
N ARG A 98 -2.62 8.50 -5.14
CA ARG A 98 -1.70 8.98 -6.19
C ARG A 98 -0.71 7.92 -6.64
N THR A 99 -0.25 7.08 -5.71
CA THR A 99 0.69 6.01 -6.06
C THR A 99 0.01 4.97 -6.94
N ARG A 100 -1.27 4.66 -6.70
CA ARG A 100 -2.04 3.74 -7.55
C ARG A 100 -2.38 4.35 -8.90
N GLU A 101 -2.83 5.60 -8.93
CA GLU A 101 -3.06 6.32 -10.19
C GLU A 101 -1.79 6.36 -11.05
N HIS A 102 -0.62 6.55 -10.43
CA HIS A 102 0.66 6.52 -11.13
C HIS A 102 0.99 5.12 -11.67
N LEU A 103 0.76 4.07 -10.88
CA LEU A 103 0.92 2.69 -11.33
C LEU A 103 0.00 2.37 -12.52
N GLU A 104 -1.29 2.68 -12.41
CA GLU A 104 -2.28 2.48 -13.48
C GLU A 104 -1.93 3.28 -14.75
N ALA A 105 -1.40 4.51 -14.62
CA ALA A 105 -0.91 5.29 -15.75
C ALA A 105 0.30 4.62 -16.43
N ASN A 106 1.24 4.09 -15.65
CA ASN A 106 2.41 3.38 -16.19
C ASN A 106 2.00 2.10 -16.92
N GLU A 107 1.04 1.34 -16.36
CA GLU A 107 0.48 0.14 -16.98
C GLU A 107 -0.23 0.48 -18.30
N ARG A 108 -1.07 1.52 -18.34
CA ARG A 108 -1.70 1.98 -19.59
C ARG A 108 -0.66 2.39 -20.64
N ALA A 109 0.40 3.09 -20.23
CA ALA A 109 1.50 3.46 -21.13
C ALA A 109 2.24 2.24 -21.68
N GLU A 110 2.37 1.16 -20.89
CA GLU A 110 2.92 -0.11 -21.37
C GLU A 110 2.00 -0.79 -22.38
N VAL A 111 0.70 -0.81 -22.13
CA VAL A 111 -0.27 -1.33 -23.09
C VAL A 111 -0.21 -0.52 -24.40
N GLY A 112 -0.12 0.82 -24.34
CA GLY A 112 0.05 1.66 -25.52
C GLY A 112 1.29 1.31 -26.34
N ARG A 113 2.43 1.08 -25.67
CA ARG A 113 3.67 0.57 -26.32
C ARG A 113 3.43 -0.78 -27.00
N HIS A 114 2.67 -1.68 -26.39
CA HIS A 114 2.34 -2.97 -27.02
C HIS A 114 1.45 -2.80 -28.26
N VAL A 115 0.44 -1.92 -28.20
CA VAL A 115 -0.43 -1.62 -29.35
C VAL A 115 0.39 -1.04 -30.51
N GLN A 116 1.30 -0.12 -30.21
CA GLN A 116 2.22 0.46 -31.19
C GLN A 116 3.09 -0.62 -31.87
N ALA A 117 3.67 -1.55 -31.10
CA ALA A 117 4.45 -2.65 -31.65
C ALA A 117 3.63 -3.57 -32.57
N LEU A 118 2.35 -3.82 -32.24
CA LEU A 118 1.45 -4.60 -33.09
C LEU A 118 1.14 -3.88 -34.42
N LEU A 119 0.95 -2.56 -34.37
CA LEU A 119 0.73 -1.72 -35.54
C LEU A 119 1.95 -1.76 -36.47
N GLU A 120 3.14 -1.47 -35.95
CA GLU A 120 4.40 -1.47 -36.70
C GLU A 120 4.67 -2.83 -37.34
N ARG A 121 4.49 -3.91 -36.58
CA ARG A 121 4.67 -5.27 -37.09
C ARG A 121 3.71 -5.61 -38.21
N SER A 122 2.48 -5.10 -38.17
CA SER A 122 1.49 -5.31 -39.24
C SER A 122 1.84 -4.60 -40.54
N GLY A 123 2.64 -3.51 -40.48
CA GLY A 123 2.93 -2.66 -41.63
C GLY A 123 1.73 -1.85 -42.15
N LEU A 124 0.61 -1.83 -41.42
CA LEU A 124 -0.58 -1.04 -41.76
C LEU A 124 -0.43 0.41 -41.27
N GLY A 125 -1.14 1.33 -41.93
CA GLY A 125 -1.32 2.68 -41.40
C GLY A 125 -2.29 2.71 -40.21
N PRO A 126 -2.20 3.71 -39.30
CA PRO A 126 -3.04 3.78 -38.10
C PRO A 126 -4.56 3.71 -38.37
N ASN A 127 -5.04 4.47 -39.36
CA ASN A 127 -6.47 4.50 -39.72
C ASN A 127 -6.96 3.16 -40.27
N GLU A 128 -6.14 2.49 -41.09
CA GLU A 128 -6.45 1.18 -41.65
C GLU A 128 -6.48 0.12 -40.55
N PHE A 129 -5.51 0.16 -39.64
CA PHE A 129 -5.46 -0.75 -38.49
C PHE A 129 -6.70 -0.59 -37.60
N ALA A 130 -7.06 0.64 -37.24
CA ALA A 130 -8.26 0.96 -36.45
C ALA A 130 -9.55 0.42 -37.11
N SER A 131 -9.71 0.68 -38.42
CA SER A 131 -10.85 0.18 -39.20
C SER A 131 -10.91 -1.36 -39.19
N ARG A 132 -9.77 -2.04 -39.36
CA ARG A 132 -9.68 -3.52 -39.39
C ARG A 132 -9.96 -4.19 -38.05
N ILE A 133 -9.67 -3.53 -36.93
CA ILE A 133 -10.03 -4.02 -35.60
C ILE A 133 -11.42 -3.58 -35.16
N GLY A 134 -12.07 -2.70 -35.91
CA GLY A 134 -13.45 -2.25 -35.70
C GLY A 134 -13.59 -1.21 -34.59
N VAL A 135 -12.65 -0.28 -34.46
CA VAL A 135 -12.73 0.83 -33.50
C VAL A 135 -12.60 2.19 -34.20
N PRO A 136 -13.24 3.25 -33.68
CA PRO A 136 -13.00 4.62 -34.11
C PRO A 136 -11.52 5.01 -34.05
N GLY A 137 -11.08 5.89 -34.96
CA GLY A 137 -9.69 6.36 -35.00
C GLY A 137 -9.29 7.14 -33.74
N GLU A 138 -10.22 7.84 -33.11
CA GLU A 138 -10.02 8.54 -31.84
C GLU A 138 -9.75 7.57 -30.68
N ASP A 139 -10.52 6.49 -30.57
CA ASP A 139 -10.32 5.44 -29.56
C ASP A 139 -8.98 4.74 -29.78
N PHE A 140 -8.64 4.44 -31.04
CA PHE A 140 -7.35 3.85 -31.37
C PHE A 140 -6.19 4.77 -30.99
N LYS A 141 -6.31 6.07 -31.25
CA LYS A 141 -5.32 7.07 -30.84
C LYS A 141 -5.18 7.12 -29.31
N ALA A 142 -6.29 7.07 -28.57
CA ALA A 142 -6.27 7.03 -27.12
C ALA A 142 -5.55 5.79 -26.57
N TYR A 143 -5.68 4.64 -27.23
CA TYR A 143 -4.91 3.44 -26.89
C TYR A 143 -3.41 3.60 -27.16
N LEU A 144 -3.03 4.18 -28.30
CA LEU A 144 -1.62 4.43 -28.64
C LEU A 144 -0.95 5.39 -27.64
N GLU A 145 -1.68 6.42 -27.22
CA GLU A 145 -1.21 7.40 -26.23
C GLU A 145 -1.21 6.86 -24.79
N GLY A 146 -1.79 5.69 -24.54
CA GLY A 146 -1.95 5.13 -23.19
C GLY A 146 -2.96 5.91 -22.34
N THR A 147 -3.81 6.74 -22.96
CA THR A 147 -4.87 7.47 -22.27
C THR A 147 -5.96 6.51 -21.80
N THR A 148 -6.26 5.47 -22.59
CA THR A 148 -7.17 4.39 -22.21
C THR A 148 -6.55 3.05 -22.53
N SER A 149 -6.93 2.00 -21.79
CA SER A 149 -6.50 0.65 -22.11
C SER A 149 -7.56 -0.05 -22.97
N PRO A 150 -7.18 -0.65 -24.12
CA PRO A 150 -8.10 -1.49 -24.87
C PRO A 150 -8.53 -2.71 -24.04
N PRO A 151 -9.78 -3.19 -24.19
CA PRO A 151 -10.20 -4.42 -23.54
C PRO A 151 -9.37 -5.62 -24.02
N ALA A 152 -9.17 -6.62 -23.15
CA ALA A 152 -8.33 -7.77 -23.44
C ALA A 152 -8.75 -8.53 -24.73
N SER A 153 -10.05 -8.61 -25.00
CA SER A 153 -10.57 -9.20 -26.24
C SER A 153 -10.12 -8.45 -27.50
N LEU A 154 -9.99 -7.12 -27.42
CA LEU A 154 -9.48 -6.29 -28.52
C LEU A 154 -7.97 -6.47 -28.70
N MET A 155 -7.20 -6.59 -27.62
CA MET A 155 -5.76 -6.92 -27.70
C MET A 155 -5.50 -8.22 -28.46
N ILE A 156 -6.31 -9.25 -28.21
CA ILE A 156 -6.24 -10.52 -28.95
C ILE A 156 -6.54 -10.31 -30.45
N ARG A 157 -7.53 -9.47 -30.79
CA ARG A 157 -7.88 -9.14 -32.18
C ARG A 157 -6.74 -8.39 -32.88
N MET A 158 -6.16 -7.39 -32.23
CA MET A 158 -5.00 -6.64 -32.73
C MET A 158 -3.81 -7.56 -33.01
N ARG A 159 -3.51 -8.48 -32.08
CA ARG A 159 -2.43 -9.48 -32.26
C ARG A 159 -2.66 -10.36 -33.48
N ARG A 160 -3.86 -10.94 -33.61
CA ARG A 160 -4.22 -11.78 -34.77
C ARG A 160 -4.15 -11.02 -36.09
N LEU A 161 -4.59 -9.76 -36.10
CA LEU A 161 -4.48 -8.88 -37.27
C LEU A 161 -3.02 -8.65 -37.64
N SER A 162 -2.19 -8.27 -36.67
CA SER A 162 -0.76 -8.04 -36.84
C SER A 162 -0.05 -9.29 -37.38
N ASP A 163 -0.30 -10.46 -36.78
CA ASP A 163 0.27 -11.75 -37.22
C ASP A 163 -0.07 -12.07 -38.67
N ARG A 164 -1.33 -11.84 -39.06
CA ARG A 164 -1.79 -12.13 -40.42
C ARG A 164 -1.08 -11.25 -41.46
N PHE A 165 -0.95 -9.95 -41.19
CA PHE A 165 -0.31 -9.03 -42.14
C PHE A 165 1.21 -9.19 -42.18
N ALA A 166 1.84 -9.50 -41.06
CA ALA A 166 3.26 -9.86 -41.03
C ALA A 166 3.53 -11.07 -41.94
N LYS A 167 2.74 -12.15 -41.82
CA LYS A 167 2.88 -13.34 -42.70
C LYS A 167 2.70 -13.02 -44.18
N ILE A 168 1.72 -12.18 -44.53
CA ILE A 168 1.48 -11.79 -45.93
C ILE A 168 2.65 -10.99 -46.49
N ARG A 169 3.27 -10.13 -45.68
CA ARG A 169 4.47 -9.38 -46.06
C ARG A 169 5.65 -10.32 -46.28
N ASP A 170 5.87 -11.25 -45.36
CA ASP A 170 6.98 -12.21 -45.44
C ASP A 170 6.87 -13.16 -46.65
N GLN A 171 5.65 -13.42 -47.14
CA GLN A 171 5.43 -14.23 -48.36
C GLN A 171 5.65 -13.45 -49.67
N ARG A 172 5.77 -12.12 -49.60
CA ARG A 172 5.95 -11.24 -50.77
C ARG A 172 7.41 -10.84 -50.98
N HIS A 173 8.27 -11.09 -50.00
CA HIS A 173 9.71 -10.88 -50.05
C HIS A 173 10.43 -12.22 -50.21
#